data_AF-A0A7W0T196-F1
#
_entry.id   AF-A0A7W0T196-F1
#
_cell.length_a   1.000
_cell.length_b   1.000
_cell.length_c   1.000
_cell.angle_alpha   90.00
_cell.angle_beta   90.00
_cell.angle_gamma   90.00
#
_symmetry.space_group_name_H-M   'P 1'
#
loop_
_entity.id
_entity.type
_entity.pdbx_description
1 polymer ?
#
loop_
_entity_poly.entity_id
_entity_poly.type
_entity_poly.pdbx_seq_one_letter_code
_entity_poly.pdbx_strand_id
1 'polypeptide(L)'
;MTRSRLAGLGSIALGAGIAVSAILGPLGLKVIRFRTSDHLVNQFIGGEAISLGVVAPMAITAGVLWMRGHRLAPPLALGPALYAIYTYRTAVLGQEYARYDGNVEKFFPLYAG
;
A
#
# COMPACT_ATOMS: atom_id res chain seq x y z
N MET A 1 -8.60 -24.28 -4.59
CA MET A 1 -8.58 -23.09 -5.46
C MET A 1 -7.45 -23.22 -6.47
N THR A 2 -7.70 -22.94 -7.76
CA THR A 2 -6.65 -22.88 -8.78
C THR A 2 -5.64 -21.79 -8.41
N ARG A 3 -4.33 -22.04 -8.54
CA ARG A 3 -3.25 -21.10 -8.16
C ARG A 3 -3.45 -19.68 -8.72
N SER A 4 -4.06 -19.55 -9.90
CA SER A 4 -4.35 -18.25 -10.51
C SER A 4 -5.39 -17.42 -9.76
N ARG A 5 -6.39 -18.06 -9.13
CA ARG A 5 -7.38 -17.35 -8.33
C ARG A 5 -6.80 -16.84 -7.02
N LEU A 6 -5.88 -17.58 -6.42
CA LEU A 6 -5.17 -17.15 -5.20
C LEU A 6 -4.30 -15.92 -5.47
N ALA A 7 -3.51 -15.95 -6.54
CA ALA A 7 -2.72 -14.78 -6.95
C ALA A 7 -3.62 -13.58 -7.31
N GLY A 8 -4.73 -13.82 -8.01
CA GLY A 8 -5.70 -12.76 -8.32
C GLY A 8 -6.29 -12.10 -7.07
N LEU A 9 -6.74 -12.89 -6.10
CA LEU A 9 -7.24 -12.38 -4.82
C LEU A 9 -6.15 -11.67 -4.02
N GLY A 10 -4.93 -12.18 -4.02
CA GLY A 10 -3.78 -11.56 -3.36
C GLY A 10 -3.50 -10.17 -3.93
N SER A 11 -3.49 -10.01 -5.26
CA SER A 11 -3.28 -8.69 -5.89
C SER A 11 -4.43 -7.71 -5.61
N ILE A 12 -5.68 -8.17 -5.58
CA ILE A 12 -6.82 -7.32 -5.20
C ILE A 12 -6.72 -6.90 -3.73
N ALA A 13 -6.41 -7.84 -2.83
CA ALA A 13 -6.25 -7.56 -1.41
C ALA A 13 -5.10 -6.57 -1.17
N LEU A 14 -3.98 -6.72 -1.89
CA LEU A 14 -2.87 -5.78 -1.86
C LEU A 14 -3.32 -4.38 -2.29
N GLY A 15 -3.99 -4.26 -3.44
CA GLY A 15 -4.47 -2.97 -3.93
C GLY A 15 -5.48 -2.30 -3.00
N ALA A 16 -6.39 -3.09 -2.41
CA ALA A 16 -7.32 -2.60 -1.40
C ALA A 16 -6.59 -2.14 -0.12
N GLY A 17 -5.62 -2.89 0.37
CA GLY A 17 -4.79 -2.50 1.51
C GLY A 17 -4.02 -1.20 1.26
N ILE A 18 -3.52 -1.01 0.03
CA ILE A 18 -2.86 0.22 -0.38
C ILE A 18 -3.83 1.41 -0.36
N ALA A 19 -5.02 1.25 -0.94
CA ALA A 19 -6.03 2.29 -0.96
C ALA A 19 -6.50 2.64 0.46
N VAL A 20 -6.78 1.64 1.30
CA VAL A 20 -7.17 1.83 2.70
C VAL A 20 -6.08 2.56 3.48
N SER A 21 -4.81 2.20 3.27
CA SER A 21 -3.68 2.90 3.90
C SER A 21 -3.66 4.38 3.54
N ALA A 22 -3.76 4.72 2.25
CA ALA A 22 -3.72 6.10 1.78
C ALA A 22 -4.97 6.91 2.22
N ILE A 23 -6.15 6.28 2.25
CA ILE A 23 -7.38 6.93 2.72
C ILE A 23 -7.33 7.18 4.22
N LEU A 24 -6.83 6.24 5.02
CA LEU A 24 -6.70 6.41 6.47
C LEU A 24 -5.49 7.27 6.85
N GLY A 25 -4.50 7.39 5.97
CA GLY A 25 -3.26 8.12 6.13
C GLY A 25 -3.36 9.64 6.08
N PRO A 26 -2.20 10.32 6.13
CA PRO A 26 -2.10 11.78 6.05
C PRO A 26 -2.78 12.43 4.84
N LEU A 27 -2.85 11.74 3.69
CA LEU A 27 -3.52 12.23 2.49
C LEU A 27 -5.03 12.40 2.68
N GLY A 28 -5.69 11.43 3.32
CA GLY A 28 -7.14 11.35 3.42
C GLY A 28 -7.68 11.81 4.77
N LEU A 29 -8.09 10.84 5.58
CA LEU A 29 -8.82 11.03 6.84
C LEU A 29 -7.91 11.34 8.03
N LYS A 30 -6.58 11.21 7.89
CA LYS A 30 -5.59 11.50 8.95
C LYS A 30 -5.81 10.70 10.23
N VAL A 31 -6.38 9.50 10.10
CA VAL A 31 -6.59 8.53 11.19
C VAL A 31 -5.24 7.93 11.60
N ILE A 32 -4.41 7.59 10.61
CA ILE A 32 -3.04 7.15 10.78
C ILE A 32 -2.14 8.38 10.79
N ARG A 33 -1.43 8.56 11.89
CA ARG A 33 -0.48 9.65 12.12
C ARG A 33 0.92 9.07 12.22
N PHE A 34 1.76 9.48 11.27
CA PHE A 34 3.17 9.11 11.22
C PHE A 34 3.94 9.88 12.28
N ARG A 35 4.93 9.20 12.87
CA ARG A 35 5.83 9.72 13.90
C ARG A 35 7.07 10.28 13.21
N THR A 36 6.88 11.40 12.53
CA THR A 36 7.94 12.07 11.78
C THR A 36 7.68 13.58 11.73
N SER A 37 8.65 14.36 11.23
CA SER A 37 8.48 15.81 11.07
C SER A 37 7.41 16.17 10.03
N ASP A 38 6.77 17.33 10.19
CA ASP A 38 5.76 17.82 9.23
C ASP A 38 6.29 17.92 7.79
N HIS A 39 7.58 18.23 7.63
CA HIS A 39 8.22 18.27 6.31
C HIS A 39 8.24 16.90 5.63
N LEU A 40 8.51 15.83 6.39
CA LEU A 40 8.47 14.46 5.88
C LEU A 40 7.03 13.99 5.66
N VAL A 41 6.07 14.40 6.51
CA VAL A 41 4.65 14.11 6.29
C VAL A 41 4.18 14.62 4.92
N ASN A 42 4.58 15.83 4.51
CA ASN A 42 4.23 16.35 3.18
C ASN A 42 4.79 15.50 2.03
N GLN A 43 5.96 14.89 2.19
CA GLN A 43 6.50 13.94 1.20
C GLN A 43 5.67 12.65 1.16
N PHE A 44 5.24 12.15 2.31
CA PHE A 44 4.34 10.99 2.39
C PHE A 44 2.99 11.25 1.73
N ILE A 45 2.40 12.45 1.87
CA ILE A 45 1.14 12.80 1.19
C ILE A 45 1.27 12.63 -0.33
N GLY A 46 2.39 13.10 -0.92
CA GLY A 46 2.66 12.90 -2.34
C GLY A 46 2.77 11.41 -2.72
N GLY A 47 3.46 10.62 -1.91
CA GLY A 47 3.57 9.16 -2.10
C GLY A 47 2.24 8.43 -1.98
N GLU A 48 1.39 8.82 -1.03
CA GLU A 48 0.05 8.28 -0.84
C GLU A 48 -0.88 8.63 -2.00
N ALA A 49 -0.72 9.82 -2.61
CA ALA A 49 -1.50 10.18 -3.79
C ALA A 49 -1.19 9.25 -4.97
N ILE A 50 0.08 8.92 -5.18
CA ILE A 50 0.51 7.92 -6.19
C ILE A 50 0.03 6.52 -5.81
N SER A 51 0.09 6.16 -4.54
CA SER A 51 -0.43 4.88 -4.03
C SER A 51 -1.91 4.71 -4.40
N LEU A 52 -2.74 5.71 -4.12
CA LEU A 52 -4.18 5.66 -4.35
C LEU A 52 -4.54 5.79 -5.83
N GLY A 53 -3.90 6.69 -6.56
CA GLY A 53 -4.23 7.00 -7.95
C GLY A 53 -3.65 6.04 -8.99
N VAL A 54 -2.55 5.34 -8.66
CA VAL A 54 -1.82 4.50 -9.62
C VAL A 54 -1.64 3.08 -9.10
N VAL A 55 -1.02 2.93 -7.93
CA VAL A 55 -0.55 1.61 -7.48
C VAL A 55 -1.71 0.70 -7.10
N ALA A 56 -2.68 1.19 -6.32
CA ALA A 56 -3.86 0.42 -5.94
C ALA A 56 -4.70 0.00 -7.15
N PRO A 57 -5.06 0.90 -8.10
CA PRO A 57 -5.74 0.53 -9.33
C PRO A 57 -4.97 -0.51 -10.15
N MET A 58 -3.64 -0.37 -10.25
CA MET A 58 -2.78 -1.30 -10.99
C MET A 58 -2.79 -2.70 -10.35
N ALA A 59 -2.70 -2.79 -9.03
CA ALA A 59 -2.78 -4.06 -8.29
C ALA A 59 -4.14 -4.75 -8.45
N ILE A 60 -5.24 -3.99 -8.31
CA ILE A 60 -6.60 -4.50 -8.49
C ILE A 60 -6.79 -4.99 -9.93
N THR A 61 -6.34 -4.21 -10.91
CA THR A 61 -6.41 -4.57 -12.34
C THR A 61 -5.64 -5.86 -12.62
N ALA A 62 -4.42 -5.98 -12.08
CA ALA A 62 -3.65 -7.22 -12.19
C ALA A 62 -4.39 -8.41 -11.59
N GLY A 63 -5.03 -8.24 -10.43
CA GLY A 63 -5.81 -9.29 -9.80
C GLY A 63 -7.03 -9.73 -10.61
N VAL A 64 -7.77 -8.78 -11.19
CA VAL A 64 -8.88 -9.07 -12.12
C VAL A 64 -8.38 -9.81 -13.36
N LEU A 65 -7.21 -9.42 -13.91
CA LEU A 65 -6.59 -10.10 -15.05
C LEU A 65 -6.17 -11.54 -14.71
N TRP A 66 -5.68 -11.79 -13.49
CA TRP A 66 -5.34 -13.14 -13.01
C TRP A 66 -6.57 -14.05 -12.91
N MET A 67 -7.71 -13.49 -12.48
CA MET A 67 -8.99 -14.21 -12.44
C MET A 67 -9.51 -14.54 -13.85
N ARG A 68 -9.17 -13.72 -14.84
CA ARG A 68 -9.49 -13.93 -16.26
C ARG A 68 -8.47 -14.80 -17.02
N GLY A 69 -7.39 -15.23 -16.37
CA GLY A 69 -6.33 -16.03 -17.01
C GLY A 69 -5.48 -15.25 -18.02
N HIS A 70 -5.41 -13.92 -17.90
CA HIS A 70 -4.72 -13.07 -18.86
C HIS A 70 -3.19 -13.11 -18.67
N ARG A 71 -2.42 -13.23 -19.76
CA ARG A 71 -0.95 -13.37 -19.73
C ARG A 71 -0.22 -12.16 -19.16
N LEU A 72 -0.82 -10.97 -19.23
CA LEU A 72 -0.24 -9.74 -18.65
C LEU A 72 -0.44 -9.62 -17.14
N ALA A 73 -1.18 -10.53 -16.50
CA ALA A 73 -1.47 -10.41 -15.08
C ALA A 73 -0.22 -10.51 -14.18
N PRO A 74 0.71 -11.48 -14.39
CA PRO A 74 1.94 -11.55 -13.60
C PRO A 74 2.86 -10.32 -13.73
N PRO A 75 3.24 -9.83 -14.93
CA PRO A 75 4.11 -8.66 -15.04
C PRO A 75 3.46 -7.39 -14.51
N LEU A 76 2.12 -7.23 -14.62
CA LEU A 76 1.43 -6.07 -14.06
C LEU A 76 1.39 -6.08 -12.53
N ALA A 77 1.29 -7.26 -11.90
CA ALA A 77 1.27 -7.40 -10.44
C ALA A 77 2.64 -7.15 -9.78
N LEU A 78 3.74 -7.35 -10.51
CA LEU A 78 5.10 -7.19 -9.99
C LEU A 78 5.40 -5.76 -9.50
N GLY A 79 5.00 -4.75 -10.28
CA GLY A 79 5.22 -3.35 -9.94
C GLY A 79 4.62 -2.97 -8.58
N PRO A 80 3.30 -3.14 -8.38
CA PRO A 80 2.64 -2.87 -7.10
C PRO A 80 3.17 -3.70 -5.93
N ALA A 81 3.55 -4.96 -6.16
CA ALA A 81 4.12 -5.81 -5.12
C ALA A 81 5.48 -5.28 -4.63
N LEU A 82 6.38 -4.94 -5.55
CA LEU A 82 7.69 -4.38 -5.21
C LEU A 82 7.56 -3.00 -4.56
N TYR A 83 6.64 -2.18 -5.07
CA TYR A 83 6.31 -0.89 -4.47
C TYR A 83 5.84 -1.04 -3.02
N ALA A 84 4.93 -1.97 -2.74
CA ALA A 84 4.42 -2.21 -1.39
C ALA A 84 5.52 -2.67 -0.44
N ILE A 85 6.38 -3.61 -0.86
CA ILE A 85 7.52 -4.07 -0.06
C ILE A 85 8.42 -2.90 0.31
N TYR A 86 8.82 -2.07 -0.66
CA TYR A 86 9.66 -0.91 -0.39
C TYR A 86 8.96 0.09 0.54
N THR A 87 7.76 0.54 0.15
CA THR A 87 7.06 1.66 0.78
C THR A 87 6.56 1.34 2.18
N TYR A 88 6.08 0.13 2.41
CA TYR A 88 5.55 -0.23 3.72
C TYR A 88 6.61 -0.68 4.71
N ARG A 89 7.75 -1.17 4.21
CA ARG A 89 8.94 -1.29 5.06
C ARG A 89 9.48 0.07 5.47
N THR A 90 9.55 1.04 4.55
CA THR A 90 9.99 2.40 4.91
C THR A 90 8.97 3.12 5.79
N ALA A 91 7.66 2.90 5.59
CA ALA A 91 6.64 3.48 6.46
C ALA A 91 6.67 2.93 7.89
N VAL A 92 7.10 1.68 8.10
CA VAL A 92 7.28 1.09 9.44
C VAL A 92 8.65 1.45 10.03
N LEU A 93 9.73 1.26 9.28
CA LEU A 93 11.09 1.42 9.82
C LEU A 93 11.57 2.88 9.84
N GLY A 94 11.02 3.73 8.98
CA GLY A 94 11.42 5.13 8.84
C GLY A 94 10.80 6.09 9.85
N GLN A 95 10.09 5.57 10.86
CA GLN A 95 9.43 6.37 11.88
C GLN A 95 10.38 6.66 13.04
N GLU A 96 10.29 7.86 13.61
CA GLU A 96 11.08 8.30 14.76
C GLU A 96 10.28 8.10 16.06
N TYR A 97 10.06 6.83 16.43
CA TYR A 97 9.15 6.43 17.52
C TYR A 97 9.37 7.11 18.87
N ALA A 98 10.63 7.45 19.19
CA ALA A 98 10.99 8.07 20.45
C ALA A 98 10.84 9.61 20.47
N ARG A 99 10.65 10.23 19.30
CA ARG A 99 10.73 11.70 19.15
C ARG A 99 9.41 12.35 18.78
N TYR A 100 8.58 11.71 17.96
CA TYR A 100 7.33 12.29 17.49
C TYR A 100 6.13 11.44 17.93
N ASP A 101 5.04 12.13 18.24
CA ASP A 101 3.75 11.51 18.52
C ASP A 101 3.09 10.96 17.25
N GLY A 102 2.25 9.95 17.42
CA GLY A 102 1.58 9.27 16.32
C GLY A 102 0.95 7.97 16.78
N ASN A 103 0.43 7.20 15.83
CA ASN A 103 -0.25 5.93 16.11
C ASN A 103 -0.08 4.88 15.01
N VAL A 104 0.84 5.10 14.06
CA VAL A 104 1.08 4.21 12.92
C VAL A 104 1.36 2.76 13.31
N GLU A 105 1.95 2.54 14.48
CA GLU A 105 2.22 1.22 15.05
C GLU A 105 0.97 0.37 15.27
N LYS A 106 -0.19 1.00 15.51
CA LYS A 106 -1.47 0.30 15.66
C LYS A 106 -1.99 -0.28 14.33
N PHE A 107 -1.42 0.17 13.21
CA PHE A 107 -1.84 -0.19 11.86
C PHE A 107 -0.80 -1.05 11.12
N PHE A 108 0.26 -1.53 11.78
CA PHE A 108 1.24 -2.43 11.17
C PHE A 108 0.67 -3.63 10.43
N PRO A 109 -0.43 -4.28 10.86
CA PRO A 109 -1.04 -5.36 10.08
C PRO A 109 -1.43 -4.94 8.66
N LEU A 110 -1.75 -3.67 8.44
CA LEU A 110 -2.07 -3.12 7.11
C LEU A 110 -0.82 -2.97 6.23
N TYR A 111 0.35 -2.82 6.86
CA TYR A 111 1.67 -2.68 6.22
C TYR A 111 2.45 -3.99 6.12
N ALA A 112 1.90 -5.09 6.66
CA ALA A 112 2.55 -6.40 6.71
C ALA A 112 2.24 -7.31 5.50
N GLY A 113 1.44 -6.83 4.55
CA GLY A 113 1.02 -7.55 3.34
C GLY A 113 2.10 -7.70 2.29
#